data_AF-A0AAD9XNS7-F1
#
_entry.id   AF-A0AAD9XNS7-F1
#
_cell.length_a   1.000
_cell.length_b   1.000
_cell.length_c   1.000
_cell.angle_alpha   90.00
_cell.angle_beta   90.00
_cell.angle_gamma   90.00
#
_symmetry.space_group_name_H-M   'P 1'
#
loop_
_entity.id
_entity.type
_entity.pdbx_description
1 polymer ?
#
loop_
_entity_poly.entity_id
_entity_poly.type
_entity_poly.pdbx_seq_one_letter_code
_entity_poly.pdbx_strand_id
1 'polypeptide(L)'
;MASCFGHFLTMHREMKFFDDIIHRLLLRELHHNGPTDGMHFMLGNQSVRFLKVEFCLIIGLRFGVVPDTTKYAAVENSIHERYFSGADEVSLEEIRGVVTGTEFRKANDAVKLCLLYMLNRILMGVDKRFKIPVWQFQLVEELDAFDAFPWGAHVYRHSIYSFKHALNG
;
A
#
# COMPACT_ATOMS: atom_id res chain seq x y z
N MET A 1 -21.33 -2.06 -4.46
CA MET A 1 -20.15 -2.91 -4.26
C MET A 1 -19.30 -2.26 -3.18
N ALA A 2 -18.90 -3.00 -2.14
CA ALA A 2 -18.05 -2.46 -1.08
C ALA A 2 -16.59 -2.84 -1.40
N SER A 3 -15.69 -1.85 -1.45
CA SER A 3 -14.28 -2.10 -1.76
C SER A 3 -13.59 -2.95 -0.70
N CYS A 4 -12.56 -3.70 -1.09
CA CYS A 4 -11.69 -4.43 -0.17
C CYS A 4 -10.96 -3.52 0.85
N PHE A 5 -10.95 -2.21 0.65
CA PHE A 5 -10.42 -1.23 1.60
C PHE A 5 -11.48 -0.62 2.54
N GLY A 6 -12.75 -1.05 2.45
CA GLY A 6 -13.84 -0.44 3.19
C GLY A 6 -13.66 -0.45 4.71
N HIS A 7 -13.09 -1.53 5.28
CA HIS A 7 -12.89 -1.66 6.72
C HIS A 7 -11.84 -0.67 7.28
N PHE A 8 -10.92 -0.16 6.45
CA PHE A 8 -9.97 0.88 6.87
C PHE A 8 -10.68 2.19 7.21
N LEU A 9 -11.83 2.48 6.61
CA LEU A 9 -12.62 3.68 6.90
C LEU A 9 -13.25 3.64 8.29
N THR A 10 -13.42 2.45 8.86
CA THR A 10 -13.97 2.24 10.20
C THR A 10 -12.89 2.13 11.29
N MET A 11 -11.61 2.11 10.93
CA MET A 11 -10.55 2.09 11.92
C MET A 11 -10.54 3.39 12.74
N HIS A 12 -10.28 3.25 14.04
CA HIS A 12 -10.34 4.37 14.98
C HIS A 12 -9.46 5.54 14.52
N ARG A 13 -10.06 6.74 14.49
CA ARG A 13 -9.40 7.98 14.05
C ARG A 13 -8.23 8.44 14.94
N GLU A 14 -8.03 7.79 16.08
CA GLU A 14 -7.03 8.18 17.09
C GLU A 14 -5.74 7.34 17.05
N MET A 15 -5.49 6.57 15.99
CA MET A 15 -4.21 5.88 15.85
C MET A 15 -3.07 6.89 15.75
N LYS A 16 -2.26 6.99 16.81
CA LYS A 16 -1.04 7.80 16.83
C LYS A 16 0.12 6.95 16.31
N PHE A 17 0.88 7.51 15.39
CA PHE A 17 2.15 6.92 14.95
C PHE A 17 3.24 7.28 15.96
N PHE A 18 3.94 6.26 16.46
CA PHE A 18 5.03 6.42 17.42
C PHE A 18 6.33 5.93 16.77
N ASP A 19 6.97 6.84 16.04
CA ASP A 19 8.24 6.61 15.36
C ASP A 19 9.34 6.09 16.29
N ASP A 20 9.46 6.66 17.50
CA ASP A 20 10.40 6.22 18.51
C ASP A 20 10.24 4.73 18.90
N ILE A 21 8.99 4.27 19.00
CA ILE A 21 8.71 2.86 19.35
C ILE A 21 9.13 1.96 18.19
N ILE A 22 8.78 2.33 16.96
CA ILE A 22 9.16 1.57 15.76
C ILE A 22 10.69 1.54 15.63
N HIS A 23 11.37 2.68 15.75
CA HIS A 23 12.83 2.76 15.67
C HIS A 23 13.51 1.86 16.72
N ARG A 24 13.09 1.96 17.99
CA ARG A 24 13.65 1.11 19.07
C ARG A 24 13.32 -0.36 18.92
N LEU A 25 12.18 -0.69 18.33
CA LEU A 25 11.82 -2.07 17.98
C LEU A 25 12.74 -2.60 16.88
N LEU A 26 12.96 -1.84 15.81
CA LEU A 26 13.83 -2.22 14.69
C LEU A 26 15.29 -2.42 15.13
N LEU A 27 15.80 -1.60 16.06
CA LEU A 27 17.14 -1.79 16.65
C LEU A 27 17.31 -3.13 17.41
N ARG A 28 16.21 -3.81 17.72
CA ARG A 28 16.20 -5.11 18.41
C ARG A 28 15.95 -6.27 17.44
N GLU A 29 16.01 -6.02 16.13
CA GLU A 29 15.88 -7.07 15.13
C GLU A 29 17.03 -8.07 15.28
N LEU A 30 16.66 -9.35 15.31
CA LEU A 30 17.59 -10.46 15.23
C LEU A 30 17.80 -10.83 13.77
N HIS A 31 18.93 -10.41 13.22
CA HIS A 31 19.35 -10.85 11.89
C HIS A 31 19.73 -12.34 11.94
N HIS A 32 18.87 -13.18 11.36
CA HIS A 32 19.13 -14.61 11.18
C HIS A 32 19.49 -14.88 9.72
N ASN A 33 20.39 -15.84 9.49
CA ASN A 33 20.70 -16.37 8.15
C ASN A 33 19.60 -17.32 7.61
N GLY A 34 18.34 -17.12 8.00
CA GLY A 34 17.19 -17.96 7.68
C GLY A 34 16.23 -17.33 6.66
N PRO A 35 15.08 -17.97 6.36
CA PRO A 35 14.11 -17.46 5.39
C PRO A 35 13.71 -16.02 5.70
N THR A 36 13.74 -15.17 4.67
CA THR A 36 13.59 -13.71 4.76
C THR A 36 12.15 -13.23 4.94
N ASP A 37 11.21 -14.18 5.07
CA ASP A 37 9.75 -14.02 5.01
C ASP A 37 9.12 -13.41 6.27
N GLY A 38 9.93 -12.77 7.12
CA GLY A 38 9.51 -12.14 8.36
C GLY A 38 10.64 -11.41 9.07
N MET A 39 10.33 -10.89 10.25
CA MET A 39 11.26 -10.23 11.16
C MET A 39 11.17 -10.86 12.55
N HIS A 40 12.29 -10.92 13.25
CA HIS A 40 12.39 -11.46 14.60
C HIS A 40 12.98 -10.39 15.51
N PHE A 41 12.44 -10.22 16.72
CA PHE A 41 12.88 -9.18 17.65
C PHE A 41 13.14 -9.77 19.03
N MET A 42 14.11 -9.20 19.75
CA MET A 42 14.30 -9.45 21.19
C MET A 42 13.64 -8.37 22.02
N LEU A 43 12.55 -8.72 22.70
CA LEU A 43 11.86 -7.82 23.63
C LEU A 43 12.02 -8.34 25.06
N GLY A 44 12.86 -7.65 25.83
CA GLY A 44 13.29 -8.15 27.14
C GLY A 44 14.05 -9.47 26.96
N ASN A 45 13.58 -10.53 27.61
CA ASN A 45 14.15 -11.87 27.49
C ASN A 45 13.32 -12.79 26.58
N GLN A 46 12.41 -12.23 25.77
CA GLN A 46 11.54 -13.00 24.89
C GLN A 46 11.84 -12.71 23.42
N SER A 47 11.88 -13.77 22.62
CA SER A 47 11.90 -13.69 21.17
C SER A 47 10.48 -13.61 20.64
N VAL A 48 10.19 -12.55 19.90
CA VAL A 48 8.92 -12.33 19.20
C VAL A 48 9.15 -12.26 17.70
N ARG A 49 8.14 -12.63 16.93
CA ARG A 49 8.20 -12.66 15.46
C ARG A 49 7.09 -11.82 14.87
N PHE A 50 7.36 -11.30 13.68
CA PHE A 50 6.41 -10.61 12.84
C PHE A 50 6.41 -11.27 11.46
N LEU A 51 5.40 -12.10 11.24
CA LEU A 51 5.25 -12.96 10.09
C LEU A 51 4.08 -12.53 9.22
N LYS A 52 4.11 -13.03 7.98
CA LYS A 52 3.06 -12.86 6.99
C LYS A 52 1.66 -13.22 7.49
N VAL A 53 1.54 -14.30 8.27
CA VAL A 53 0.25 -14.77 8.83
C VAL A 53 -0.32 -13.77 9.82
N GLU A 54 0.51 -13.26 10.74
CA GLU A 54 0.09 -12.28 11.74
C GLU A 54 -0.33 -10.97 11.06
N PHE A 55 0.44 -10.53 10.07
CA PHE A 55 0.08 -9.35 9.27
C PHE A 55 -1.23 -9.53 8.51
N CYS A 56 -1.47 -10.70 7.91
CA CYS A 56 -2.70 -11.02 7.20
C CYS A 56 -3.93 -10.89 8.09
N LEU A 57 -3.84 -11.37 9.33
CA LEU A 57 -4.94 -11.30 10.30
C LEU A 57 -5.27 -9.86 10.68
N ILE A 58 -4.25 -9.00 10.82
CA ILE A 58 -4.43 -7.60 11.21
C ILE A 58 -4.96 -6.75 10.05
N ILE A 59 -4.35 -6.88 8.86
CA ILE A 59 -4.68 -5.99 7.74
C ILE A 59 -6.00 -6.36 7.06
N GLY A 60 -6.47 -7.62 7.20
CA GLY A 60 -7.75 -8.07 6.64
C GLY A 60 -7.83 -8.05 5.11
N LEU A 61 -6.67 -7.99 4.43
CA LEU A 61 -6.59 -7.98 2.96
C LEU A 61 -6.30 -9.37 2.40
N ARG A 62 -6.64 -9.56 1.12
CA ARG A 62 -6.37 -10.82 0.43
C ARG A 62 -4.87 -11.08 0.30
N PHE A 63 -4.48 -12.31 0.61
CA PHE A 63 -3.15 -12.85 0.39
C PHE A 63 -3.13 -13.82 -0.78
N GLY A 64 -2.00 -13.88 -1.49
CA GLY A 64 -1.83 -14.77 -2.63
C GLY A 64 -0.52 -14.51 -3.37
N VAL A 65 -0.37 -15.16 -4.53
CA VAL A 65 0.72 -14.87 -5.46
C VAL A 65 0.41 -13.54 -6.13
N VAL A 66 1.27 -12.54 -5.90
CA VAL A 66 1.17 -11.26 -6.61
C VAL A 66 1.41 -11.54 -8.10
N PRO A 67 0.43 -11.27 -8.98
CA PRO A 67 0.58 -11.54 -10.39
C PRO A 67 1.63 -10.62 -11.00
N ASP A 68 2.17 -11.01 -12.15
CA ASP A 68 3.02 -10.13 -12.97
C ASP A 68 2.25 -8.84 -13.30
N THR A 69 2.81 -7.70 -12.90
CA THR A 69 2.20 -6.39 -13.10
C THR A 69 2.48 -5.80 -14.48
N THR A 70 3.39 -6.38 -15.25
CA THR A 70 3.68 -5.92 -16.62
C THR A 70 2.53 -6.18 -17.60
N LYS A 71 1.62 -7.10 -17.25
CA LYS A 71 0.42 -7.43 -18.04
C LYS A 71 -0.64 -6.32 -18.06
N TYR A 72 -0.55 -5.34 -17.15
CA TYR A 72 -1.51 -4.24 -17.09
C TYR A 72 -1.13 -3.19 -18.12
N ALA A 73 -1.78 -3.27 -19.29
CA ALA A 73 -1.55 -2.37 -20.42
C ALA A 73 -2.31 -1.05 -20.25
N ALA A 74 -1.84 -0.02 -20.94
CA ALA A 74 -2.53 1.26 -21.02
C ALA A 74 -3.91 1.09 -21.64
N VAL A 75 -4.93 1.62 -20.97
CA VAL A 75 -6.30 1.70 -21.49
C VAL A 75 -6.57 3.12 -21.97
N GLU A 76 -7.16 3.23 -23.17
CA GLU A 76 -7.64 4.51 -23.71
C GLU A 76 -8.70 5.12 -22.80
N ASN A 77 -8.66 6.44 -22.66
CA ASN A 77 -9.54 7.17 -21.75
C ASN A 77 -9.51 6.50 -20.37
N SER A 78 -8.32 6.20 -19.85
CA SER A 78 -8.09 5.79 -18.46
C SER A 78 -8.09 7.01 -17.53
N ILE A 79 -8.16 6.78 -16.23
CA ILE A 79 -8.11 7.79 -15.19
C ILE A 79 -6.76 8.48 -15.19
N HIS A 80 -5.71 7.74 -15.57
CA HIS A 80 -4.38 8.28 -15.81
C HIS A 80 -4.41 9.34 -16.92
N GLU A 81 -5.02 9.02 -18.05
CA GLU A 81 -5.16 9.96 -19.17
C GLU A 81 -6.09 11.12 -18.84
N ARG A 82 -7.25 10.84 -18.23
CA ARG A 82 -8.25 11.87 -17.89
C ARG A 82 -7.70 12.93 -16.94
N TYR A 83 -6.99 12.53 -15.90
CA TYR A 83 -6.62 13.45 -14.83
C TYR A 83 -5.17 13.92 -14.87
N PHE A 84 -4.30 13.17 -15.53
CA PHE A 84 -2.86 13.45 -15.57
C PHE A 84 -2.32 13.53 -16.99
N SER A 85 -3.20 13.59 -17.99
CA SER A 85 -2.84 13.73 -19.41
C SER A 85 -1.84 12.67 -19.90
N GLY A 86 -1.84 11.50 -19.26
CA GLY A 86 -0.91 10.41 -19.60
C GLY A 86 0.55 10.70 -19.23
N ALA A 87 0.81 11.59 -18.28
CA ALA A 87 2.16 11.94 -17.84
C ALA A 87 3.00 10.70 -17.48
N ASP A 88 4.29 10.72 -17.80
CA ASP A 88 5.21 9.60 -17.52
C ASP A 88 5.28 9.26 -16.03
N GLU A 89 5.13 10.26 -15.17
CA GLU A 89 5.18 10.11 -13.73
C GLU A 89 4.10 10.94 -13.04
N VAL A 90 3.30 10.28 -12.20
CA VAL A 90 2.32 10.93 -11.34
C VAL A 90 2.68 10.68 -9.89
N SER A 91 2.85 11.74 -9.11
CA SER A 91 3.13 11.65 -7.69
C SER A 91 1.87 11.43 -6.84
N LEU A 92 2.04 10.87 -5.65
CA LEU A 92 0.96 10.74 -4.67
C LEU A 92 0.33 12.10 -4.29
N GLU A 93 1.13 13.17 -4.27
CA GLU A 93 0.66 14.54 -4.04
C GLU A 93 -0.28 15.02 -5.15
N GLU A 94 0.03 14.71 -6.42
CA GLU A 94 -0.85 15.06 -7.54
C GLU A 94 -2.18 14.32 -7.46
N ILE A 95 -2.16 13.01 -7.10
CA ILE A 95 -3.39 12.27 -6.83
C ILE A 95 -4.18 12.93 -5.70
N ARG A 96 -3.52 13.32 -4.62
CA ARG A 96 -4.18 14.01 -3.50
C ARG A 96 -4.89 15.27 -3.97
N GLY A 97 -4.22 16.09 -4.78
CA GLY A 97 -4.79 17.32 -5.34
C GLY A 97 -6.10 17.05 -6.10
N VAL A 98 -6.12 16.01 -6.93
CA VAL A 98 -7.33 15.60 -7.66
C VAL A 98 -8.41 15.06 -6.72
N VAL A 99 -8.06 14.19 -5.77
CA VAL A 99 -9.01 13.61 -4.80
C VAL A 99 -9.69 14.68 -3.95
N THR A 100 -8.96 15.74 -3.57
CA THR A 100 -9.51 16.85 -2.79
C THR A 100 -10.33 17.84 -3.61
N GLY A 101 -10.33 17.71 -4.94
CA GLY A 101 -11.19 18.49 -5.83
C GLY A 101 -12.66 18.07 -5.74
N THR A 102 -13.53 18.85 -6.37
CA THR A 102 -14.99 18.65 -6.34
C THR A 102 -15.58 18.13 -7.65
N GLU A 103 -14.81 18.09 -8.73
CA GLU A 103 -15.31 17.77 -10.07
C GLU A 103 -14.64 16.50 -10.62
N PHE A 104 -15.44 15.45 -10.79
CA PHE A 104 -15.01 14.19 -11.37
C PHE A 104 -15.69 13.94 -12.72
N ARG A 105 -14.95 13.38 -13.70
CA ARG A 105 -15.40 13.25 -15.08
C ARG A 105 -16.32 12.05 -15.30
N LYS A 106 -16.19 10.97 -14.51
CA LYS A 106 -17.06 9.78 -14.57
C LYS A 106 -17.56 9.37 -13.18
N ALA A 107 -18.70 8.68 -13.18
CA ALA A 107 -19.19 7.96 -12.01
C ALA A 107 -18.13 6.91 -11.61
N ASN A 108 -17.64 6.98 -10.37
CA ASN A 108 -16.55 6.17 -9.77
C ASN A 108 -15.13 6.71 -9.91
N ASP A 109 -14.85 7.79 -10.65
CA ASP A 109 -13.48 8.33 -10.73
C ASP A 109 -12.95 8.75 -9.36
N ALA A 110 -13.81 9.37 -8.54
CA ALA A 110 -13.50 9.70 -7.15
C ALA A 110 -13.09 8.47 -6.34
N VAL A 111 -13.83 7.36 -6.47
CA VAL A 111 -13.55 6.11 -5.75
C VAL A 111 -12.21 5.54 -6.19
N LYS A 112 -11.96 5.45 -7.50
CA LYS A 112 -10.71 4.93 -8.07
C LYS A 112 -9.49 5.72 -7.57
N LEU A 113 -9.55 7.05 -7.61
CA LEU A 113 -8.47 7.91 -7.11
C LEU A 113 -8.29 7.79 -5.59
N CYS A 114 -9.38 7.72 -4.83
CA CYS A 114 -9.33 7.47 -3.40
C CYS A 114 -8.67 6.12 -3.08
N LEU A 115 -8.97 5.06 -3.83
CA LEU A 115 -8.34 3.75 -3.63
C LEU A 115 -6.84 3.77 -3.90
N LEU A 116 -6.41 4.43 -4.99
CA LEU A 116 -4.99 4.65 -5.28
C LEU A 116 -4.30 5.44 -4.17
N TYR A 117 -4.94 6.52 -3.69
CA TYR A 117 -4.40 7.32 -2.60
C TYR A 117 -4.32 6.54 -1.30
N MET A 118 -5.38 5.80 -0.92
CA MET A 118 -5.40 4.97 0.28
C MET A 118 -4.35 3.86 0.24
N LEU A 119 -4.22 3.15 -0.88
CA LEU A 119 -3.19 2.12 -1.07
C LEU A 119 -1.81 2.69 -0.78
N ASN A 120 -1.43 3.76 -1.46
CA ASN A 120 -0.07 4.27 -1.39
C ASN A 120 0.18 5.05 -0.09
N ARG A 121 -0.74 5.92 0.32
CA ARG A 121 -0.55 6.75 1.52
C ARG A 121 -0.72 5.98 2.83
N ILE A 122 -1.78 5.19 2.94
CA ILE A 122 -2.18 4.55 4.21
C ILE A 122 -1.52 3.19 4.34
N LEU A 123 -1.64 2.33 3.34
CA LEU A 123 -1.16 0.95 3.45
C LEU A 123 0.35 0.85 3.22
N MET A 124 0.87 1.53 2.20
CA MET A 124 2.29 1.50 1.87
C MET A 124 3.10 2.56 2.62
N GLY A 125 2.46 3.61 3.13
CA GLY A 125 3.11 4.64 3.94
C GLY A 125 4.12 5.50 3.16
N VAL A 126 4.00 5.59 1.84
CA VAL A 126 5.01 6.27 1.01
C VAL A 126 4.95 7.81 1.11
N ASP A 127 6.08 8.46 0.81
CA ASP A 127 6.18 9.92 0.77
C ASP A 127 5.28 10.52 -0.32
N LYS A 128 4.86 11.78 -0.13
CA LYS A 128 4.01 12.50 -1.08
C LYS A 128 4.64 12.64 -2.49
N ARG A 129 5.97 12.59 -2.58
CA ARG A 129 6.70 12.64 -3.87
C ARG A 129 6.79 11.29 -4.57
N PHE A 130 6.38 10.20 -3.92
CA PHE A 130 6.43 8.86 -4.50
C PHE A 130 5.63 8.81 -5.79
N LYS A 131 6.23 8.23 -6.84
CA LYS A 131 5.64 8.10 -8.16
C LYS A 131 4.82 6.83 -8.22
N ILE A 132 3.52 6.97 -8.50
CA ILE A 132 2.60 5.85 -8.54
C ILE A 132 2.89 5.02 -9.79
N PRO A 133 3.13 3.70 -9.65
CA PRO A 133 3.33 2.84 -10.80
C PRO A 133 2.11 2.83 -11.73
N VAL A 134 2.34 2.99 -13.04
CA VAL A 134 1.29 3.04 -14.07
C VAL A 134 0.32 1.85 -13.98
N TRP A 135 0.85 0.65 -13.68
CA TRP A 135 0.02 -0.56 -13.57
C TRP A 135 -1.09 -0.46 -12.50
N GLN A 136 -0.92 0.36 -11.46
CA GLN A 136 -1.96 0.57 -10.46
C GLN A 136 -3.13 1.38 -11.03
N PHE A 137 -2.83 2.40 -11.85
CA PHE A 137 -3.88 3.15 -12.56
C PHE A 137 -4.65 2.26 -13.53
N GLN A 138 -3.98 1.32 -14.19
CA GLN A 138 -4.65 0.38 -15.08
C GLN A 138 -5.49 -0.64 -14.32
N LEU A 139 -4.98 -1.16 -13.20
CA LEU A 139 -5.72 -2.12 -12.38
C LEU A 139 -6.98 -1.50 -11.75
N VAL A 140 -6.92 -0.23 -11.31
CA VAL A 140 -8.07 0.41 -10.67
C VAL A 140 -9.21 0.75 -11.65
N GLU A 141 -8.99 0.63 -12.96
CA GLU A 141 -10.08 0.78 -13.92
C GLU A 141 -11.16 -0.29 -13.73
N GLU A 142 -10.74 -1.52 -13.38
CA GLU A 142 -11.60 -2.67 -13.10
C GLU A 142 -11.66 -2.92 -11.59
N LEU A 143 -12.65 -2.33 -10.91
CA LEU A 143 -12.76 -2.39 -9.45
C LEU A 143 -12.85 -3.82 -8.90
N ASP A 144 -13.53 -4.73 -9.60
CA ASP A 144 -13.57 -6.16 -9.21
C ASP A 144 -12.18 -6.80 -9.27
N ALA A 145 -11.37 -6.48 -10.29
CA ALA A 145 -10.01 -6.97 -10.40
C ALA A 145 -9.10 -6.34 -9.34
N PHE A 146 -9.28 -5.04 -9.05
CA PHE A 146 -8.60 -4.34 -7.97
C PHE A 146 -8.89 -4.98 -6.62
N ASP A 147 -10.16 -5.23 -6.29
CA ASP A 147 -10.56 -5.86 -5.03
C ASP A 147 -10.13 -7.33 -4.94
N ALA A 148 -9.98 -8.00 -6.09
CA ALA A 148 -9.49 -9.37 -6.15
C ALA A 148 -7.96 -9.49 -6.04
N PHE A 149 -7.22 -8.39 -6.23
CA PHE A 149 -5.76 -8.38 -6.19
C PHE A 149 -5.24 -8.74 -4.78
N PRO A 150 -4.12 -9.47 -4.65
CA PRO A 150 -3.57 -9.88 -3.35
C PRO A 150 -2.83 -8.73 -2.65
N TRP A 151 -3.54 -7.63 -2.36
CA TRP A 151 -2.98 -6.42 -1.74
C TRP A 151 -2.28 -6.70 -0.42
N GLY A 152 -2.78 -7.66 0.37
CA GLY A 152 -2.15 -8.04 1.63
C GLY A 152 -0.72 -8.56 1.41
N ALA A 153 -0.51 -9.40 0.38
CA ALA A 153 0.82 -9.90 0.05
C ALA A 153 1.74 -8.80 -0.54
N HIS A 154 1.17 -7.88 -1.32
CA HIS A 154 1.90 -6.75 -1.90
C HIS A 154 2.39 -5.79 -0.80
N VAL A 155 1.49 -5.35 0.08
CA VAL A 155 1.81 -4.45 1.20
C VAL A 155 2.79 -5.11 2.17
N TYR A 156 2.59 -6.38 2.51
CA TYR A 156 3.49 -7.10 3.41
C TYR A 156 4.94 -7.10 2.91
N ARG A 157 5.15 -7.41 1.62
CA ARG A 157 6.48 -7.39 1.01
C ARG A 157 7.12 -6.01 1.10
N HIS A 158 6.34 -4.97 0.83
CA HIS A 158 6.82 -3.60 0.95
C HIS A 158 7.18 -3.25 2.40
N SER A 159 6.32 -3.56 3.37
CA SER A 159 6.59 -3.29 4.79
C SER A 159 7.86 -3.97 5.27
N ILE A 160 8.05 -5.27 4.98
CA ILE A 160 9.26 -6.00 5.37
C ILE A 160 10.50 -5.43 4.71
N TYR A 161 10.43 -5.11 3.41
CA TYR A 161 11.54 -4.46 2.72
C TYR A 161 11.89 -3.12 3.38
N SER A 162 10.90 -2.24 3.57
CA SER A 162 11.09 -0.93 4.17
C SER A 162 11.67 -1.02 5.59
N PHE A 163 11.16 -1.91 6.44
CA PHE A 163 11.68 -2.08 7.80
C PHE A 163 13.12 -2.60 7.85
N LYS A 164 13.48 -3.57 6.99
CA LYS A 164 14.85 -4.10 6.92
C LYS A 164 15.88 -3.10 6.41
N HIS A 165 15.42 -2.07 5.70
CA HIS A 165 16.28 -1.02 5.17
C HIS A 165 16.15 0.31 5.92
N ALA A 166 15.22 0.42 6.88
CA ALA A 166 14.93 1.67 7.58
C ALA A 166 16.11 2.20 8.40
N LEU A 167 17.04 1.33 8.79
CA LEU A 167 18.25 1.68 9.56
C LEU A 167 19.53 1.69 8.71
N ASN A 168 19.44 1.33 7.42
CA ASN A 168 20.55 1.38 6.49
C ASN A 168 20.60 2.82 5.94
N GLY A 169 21.28 3.70 6.68
CA GLY A 169 21.50 5.10 6.27
C GLY A 169 22.27 5.22 4.96
#